data_AF-A0A968FNJ2-F1
#
_entry.id   AF-A0A968FNJ2-F1
#
_cell.length_a   1.000
_cell.length_b   1.000
_cell.length_c   1.000
_cell.angle_alpha   90.00
_cell.angle_beta   90.00
_cell.angle_gamma   90.00
#
_symmetry.space_group_name_H-M   'P 1'
#
loop_
_entity.id
_entity.type
_entity.pdbx_description
1 polymer ?
#
loop_
_entity_poly.entity_id
_entity_poly.type
_entity_poly.pdbx_seq_one_letter_code
_entity_poly.pdbx_strand_id
1 'polypeptide(L)'
;VFGRDGSEVWSLDFGAPSPRLVSGTLKKINIYEGISASDLHGFIEKRANWDFVAVSGQYRTFNNVYRVEDGRFEFFPQEKKFPTPLMELFPTDREMDREKFMKDLRRWKKQGLKSRS
;
A
#
# COMPACT_ATOMS: atom_id res chain seq x y z
N VAL A 1 -15.22 -14.04 -3.51
CA VAL A 1 -14.96 -12.66 -3.01
C VAL A 1 -16.25 -11.89 -2.72
N PHE A 2 -17.40 -12.30 -3.25
CA PHE A 2 -18.72 -11.91 -2.70
C PHE A 2 -19.43 -13.16 -2.14
N GLY A 3 -20.08 -13.06 -0.97
CA GLY A 3 -20.89 -14.13 -0.38
C GLY A 3 -20.30 -14.88 0.83
N ARG A 4 -19.26 -14.37 1.50
CA ARG A 4 -18.81 -14.89 2.80
C ARG A 4 -19.26 -13.95 3.91
N ASP A 5 -19.82 -14.50 4.97
CA ASP A 5 -20.17 -13.75 6.18
C ASP A 5 -18.88 -13.42 6.94
N GLY A 6 -18.42 -12.17 6.81
CA GLY A 6 -17.32 -11.62 7.59
C GLY A 6 -16.08 -11.21 6.80
N SER A 7 -15.22 -10.43 7.47
CA SER A 7 -13.95 -9.94 6.95
C SER A 7 -12.86 -10.99 7.17
N GLU A 8 -12.09 -11.33 6.13
CA GLU A 8 -10.90 -12.18 6.28
C GLU A 8 -9.64 -11.32 6.45
N VAL A 9 -8.84 -11.63 7.47
CA VAL A 9 -7.54 -11.00 7.69
C VAL A 9 -6.45 -11.87 7.06
N TRP A 10 -5.58 -11.25 6.29
CA TRP A 10 -4.41 -11.88 5.66
C TRP A 10 -3.17 -11.04 6.00
N SER A 11 -2.07 -11.71 6.32
CA SER A 11 -0.77 -11.08 6.62
C SER A 11 0.27 -11.45 5.57
N LEU A 12 1.20 -10.55 5.27
CA LEU A 12 2.39 -10.86 4.49
C LEU A 12 3.57 -11.10 5.44
N ASP A 13 4.16 -12.29 5.39
CA ASP A 13 5.32 -12.66 6.21
C ASP A 13 6.62 -12.39 5.44
N PHE A 14 7.39 -11.43 5.94
CA PHE A 14 8.74 -11.07 5.45
C PHE A 14 9.86 -11.78 6.22
N GLY A 15 9.56 -12.55 7.28
CA GLY A 15 10.54 -13.34 8.02
C GLY A 15 10.94 -14.63 7.31
N ALA A 16 10.19 -15.05 6.29
CA ALA A 16 10.53 -16.19 5.44
C ALA A 16 11.57 -15.82 4.36
N PRO A 17 12.34 -16.78 3.82
CA PRO A 17 13.31 -16.53 2.74
C PRO A 17 12.71 -15.87 1.48
N SER A 18 11.40 -15.99 1.29
CA SER A 18 10.63 -15.27 0.29
C SER A 18 9.33 -14.75 0.94
N PRO A 19 8.81 -13.57 0.55
CA PRO A 19 7.55 -13.07 1.08
C PRO A 19 6.41 -14.05 0.83
N ARG A 20 5.60 -14.34 1.85
CA ARG A 20 4.48 -15.28 1.76
C ARG A 20 3.20 -14.70 2.34
N LEU A 21 2.08 -15.01 1.69
CA LEU A 21 0.75 -14.67 2.17
C LEU A 21 0.30 -15.70 3.20
N VAL A 22 -0.10 -15.27 4.39
CA VAL A 22 -0.53 -16.11 5.51
C VAL A 22 -1.94 -15.70 5.94
N SER A 23 -2.81 -16.68 6.16
CA SER A 23 -4.16 -16.41 6.68
C SER A 23 -4.09 -16.08 8.18
N GLY A 24 -4.81 -15.04 8.60
CA GLY A 24 -4.82 -14.54 9.98
C GLY A 24 -3.73 -13.51 10.28
N THR A 25 -3.55 -13.22 11.56
CA THR A 25 -2.64 -12.18 12.07
C THR A 25 -1.33 -12.80 12.57
N LEU A 26 -0.19 -12.25 12.16
CA LEU A 26 1.10 -12.62 12.74
C LEU A 26 1.15 -12.16 14.21
N LYS A 27 1.58 -13.04 15.13
CA LYS A 27 1.60 -12.74 16.58
C LYS A 27 2.62 -11.66 16.99
N LYS A 28 3.54 -11.30 16.09
CA LYS A 28 4.56 -10.26 16.26
C LYS A 28 4.55 -9.39 15.02
N ILE A 29 3.81 -8.29 15.05
CA ILE A 29 3.79 -7.32 13.95
C ILE A 29 4.73 -6.19 14.33
N ASN A 30 5.86 -6.10 13.64
CA ASN A 30 6.83 -5.02 13.82
C ASN A 30 6.56 -3.85 12.86
N ILE A 31 5.87 -4.11 11.74
CA ILE A 31 5.52 -3.14 10.70
C ILE A 31 4.10 -3.49 10.23
N TYR A 32 3.20 -2.50 10.21
CA TYR A 32 1.86 -2.66 9.66
C TYR A 32 1.65 -1.69 8.50
N GLU A 33 1.20 -2.21 7.36
CA GLU A 33 0.69 -1.42 6.25
C GLU A 33 -0.70 -1.94 5.87
N GLY A 34 -1.64 -1.02 5.69
CA GLY A 34 -2.99 -1.31 5.24
C GLY A 34 -3.31 -0.53 3.98
N ILE A 35 -3.93 -1.17 3.00
CA ILE A 35 -4.37 -0.59 1.73
C ILE A 35 -5.77 -1.11 1.36
N SER A 36 -6.60 -0.29 0.71
CA SER A 36 -7.89 -0.76 0.20
C SER A 36 -7.72 -1.83 -0.89
N ALA A 37 -8.66 -2.77 -0.96
CA ALA A 37 -8.63 -3.81 -2.00
C ALA A 37 -8.71 -3.23 -3.42
N SER A 38 -9.45 -2.13 -3.61
CA SER A 38 -9.55 -1.42 -4.89
C SER A 38 -8.25 -0.77 -5.34
N ASP A 39 -7.47 -0.25 -4.41
CA ASP A 39 -6.17 0.37 -4.68
C ASP A 39 -5.08 -0.68 -4.88
N LEU A 40 -5.09 -1.76 -4.08
CA LEU A 40 -4.20 -2.91 -4.28
C LEU A 40 -4.39 -3.54 -5.67
N HIS A 41 -5.64 -3.82 -6.05
CA HIS A 41 -5.97 -4.24 -7.43
C HIS A 41 -5.53 -3.18 -8.44
N GLY A 42 -5.56 -1.91 -8.06
CA GLY A 42 -5.07 -0.81 -8.89
C GLY A 42 -3.58 -0.89 -9.15
N PHE A 43 -2.78 -1.22 -8.15
CA PHE A 43 -1.34 -1.41 -8.29
C PHE A 43 -1.00 -2.64 -9.14
N ILE A 44 -1.69 -3.76 -8.93
CA ILE A 44 -1.52 -4.99 -9.73
C ILE A 44 -1.79 -4.72 -11.22
N GLU A 45 -2.84 -3.98 -11.53
CA GLU A 45 -3.21 -3.60 -12.90
C GLU A 45 -2.50 -2.35 -13.43
N LYS A 46 -1.48 -1.84 -12.71
CA LYS A 46 -0.73 -0.62 -13.07
C LYS A 46 -1.61 0.63 -13.32
N ARG A 47 -2.76 0.72 -12.62
CA ARG A 47 -3.74 1.82 -12.75
C ARG A 47 -3.83 2.73 -11.52
N ALA A 48 -3.10 2.45 -10.44
CA ALA A 48 -3.02 3.27 -9.23
C ALA A 48 -1.57 3.78 -9.03
N ASN A 49 -1.39 4.94 -8.38
CA ASN A 49 -0.07 5.40 -7.94
C ASN A 49 -0.11 5.84 -6.47
N TRP A 50 1.06 5.95 -5.86
CA TRP A 50 1.23 6.30 -4.46
C TRP A 50 0.72 7.67 -4.07
N ASP A 51 0.80 8.70 -4.93
CA ASP A 51 0.28 10.04 -4.61
C ASP A 51 -1.23 10.01 -4.37
N PHE A 52 -1.96 9.30 -5.23
CA PHE A 52 -3.41 9.18 -5.09
C PHE A 52 -3.78 8.34 -3.85
N VAL A 53 -3.10 7.20 -3.70
CA VAL A 53 -3.38 6.25 -2.62
C VAL A 53 -3.04 6.83 -1.25
N ALA A 54 -1.92 7.56 -1.12
CA ALA A 54 -1.54 8.23 0.12
C ALA A 54 -2.52 9.35 0.50
N VAL A 55 -2.97 10.16 -0.47
CA VAL A 55 -3.90 11.28 -0.21
C VAL A 55 -5.33 10.81 0.06
N SER A 56 -5.74 9.67 -0.50
CA SER A 56 -7.09 9.12 -0.32
C SER A 56 -7.40 8.62 1.10
N GLY A 57 -6.39 8.55 1.99
CA GLY A 57 -6.50 8.01 3.35
C GLY A 57 -6.78 6.49 3.40
N GLN A 58 -6.77 5.83 2.25
CA GLN A 58 -6.95 4.39 2.10
C GLN A 58 -5.65 3.60 2.30
N TYR A 59 -4.52 4.29 2.38
CA TYR A 59 -3.24 3.75 2.79
C TYR A 59 -2.88 4.21 4.19
N ARG A 60 -2.55 3.25 5.07
CA ARG A 60 -2.13 3.51 6.45
C ARG A 60 -0.86 2.75 6.74
N THR A 61 0.11 3.42 7.35
CA THR A 61 1.33 2.80 7.83
C THR A 61 1.45 2.98 9.32
N PHE A 62 1.95 1.97 10.01
CA PHE A 62 2.39 2.06 11.38
C PHE A 62 3.78 1.42 11.44
N ASN A 63 4.78 2.26 11.70
CA ASN A 63 6.20 1.93 11.60
C ASN A 63 6.89 1.95 12.97
N ASN A 64 6.14 1.89 14.06
CA ASN A 64 6.76 1.76 15.37
C ASN A 64 7.31 0.34 15.49
N VAL A 65 8.61 0.21 15.20
CA VAL A 65 9.34 -1.03 15.35
C VAL A 65 9.79 -1.13 16.80
N TYR A 66 9.40 -2.22 17.43
CA TYR A 66 9.85 -2.60 18.76
C TYR A 66 10.61 -3.91 18.66
N ARG A 67 11.74 -4.00 19.35
CA ARG A 67 12.45 -5.27 19.56
C ARG A 67 12.28 -5.67 21.01
N VAL A 68 11.69 -6.84 21.22
CA VAL A 68 11.45 -7.42 22.53
C VAL A 68 12.33 -8.66 22.68
N GLU A 69 13.26 -8.60 23.62
CA GLU A 69 14.12 -9.71 24.05
C GLU A 69 13.89 -9.98 25.54
N ASP A 70 14.35 -11.12 26.03
CA ASP A 70 14.19 -11.49 27.44
C ASP A 70 14.88 -10.44 28.34
N GLY A 71 14.07 -9.67 29.09
CA GLY A 71 14.53 -8.55 29.92
C GLY A 71 14.88 -7.24 29.19
N ARG A 72 14.68 -7.13 27.86
CA ARG A 72 15.04 -5.91 27.10
C ARG A 72 13.94 -5.48 26.12
N PHE A 73 13.57 -4.21 26.20
CA PHE A 73 12.66 -3.55 25.26
C PHE A 73 13.40 -2.42 24.55
N GLU A 74 13.55 -2.51 23.23
CA GLU A 74 14.14 -1.47 22.40
C GLU A 74 13.07 -0.85 21.49
N PHE A 75 12.95 0.47 21.55
CA PHE A 75 12.12 1.26 20.64
C PHE A 75 13.00 1.91 19.58
N PHE A 76 12.63 1.78 18.31
CA PHE A 76 13.29 2.51 17.24
C PHE A 76 12.51 3.80 16.91
N PRO A 77 13.15 4.98 17.01
CA PRO A 77 12.49 6.25 16.70
C PRO A 77 12.12 6.34 15.21
N GLN A 78 11.01 7.01 14.92
CA GLN A 78 10.43 7.18 13.58
C GLN A 78 11.35 7.93 12.59
N GLU A 79 12.41 8.57 13.07
CA GLU A 79 13.43 9.22 12.24
C GLU A 79 14.19 8.22 11.37
N LYS A 80 14.25 6.94 11.79
CA LYS A 80 14.76 5.87 10.94
C LYS A 80 13.71 5.52 9.89
N LYS A 81 14.06 5.72 8.62
CA LYS A 81 13.27 5.19 7.50
C LYS A 81 13.35 3.67 7.54
N PHE A 82 12.23 3.04 7.85
CA PHE A 82 12.05 1.60 7.70
C PHE A 82 11.60 1.27 6.27
N PRO A 83 11.95 0.08 5.75
CA PRO A 83 11.41 -0.38 4.48
C PRO A 83 9.87 -0.36 4.53
N THR A 84 9.25 0.20 3.50
CA THR A 84 7.81 0.24 3.28
C THR A 84 7.47 -0.86 2.28
N PRO A 85 7.14 -2.08 2.74
CA PRO A 85 7.19 -3.24 1.86
C PRO A 85 6.22 -3.18 0.68
N LEU A 86 5.07 -2.50 0.82
CA LEU A 86 4.19 -2.27 -0.32
C LEU A 86 4.82 -1.34 -1.37
N MET A 87 5.60 -0.33 -0.97
CA MET A 87 6.34 0.51 -1.93
C MET A 87 7.50 -0.24 -2.58
N GLU A 88 8.09 -1.23 -1.91
CA GLU A 88 9.09 -2.12 -2.51
C GLU A 88 8.46 -3.06 -3.54
N LEU A 89 7.27 -3.60 -3.25
CA LEU A 89 6.53 -4.48 -4.17
C LEU A 89 5.94 -3.71 -5.36
N PHE A 90 5.51 -2.46 -5.14
CA PHE A 90 4.92 -1.60 -6.16
C PHE A 90 5.71 -0.29 -6.23
N PRO A 91 6.93 -0.29 -6.79
CA PRO A 91 7.75 0.91 -6.86
C PRO A 91 7.09 1.99 -7.71
N THR A 92 7.38 3.25 -7.39
CA THR A 92 6.96 4.39 -8.20
C THR A 92 7.72 4.37 -9.53
N ASP A 93 7.16 3.67 -10.52
CA ASP A 93 7.74 3.60 -11.86
C ASP A 93 7.43 4.87 -12.66
N ARG A 94 8.42 5.37 -13.39
CA ARG A 94 8.31 6.50 -14.32
C ARG A 94 7.26 6.27 -15.40
N GLU A 95 7.04 5.02 -15.81
CA GLU A 95 5.97 4.69 -16.76
C GLU A 95 4.58 4.98 -16.20
N MET A 96 4.36 4.66 -14.93
CA MET A 96 3.08 4.83 -14.25
C MET A 96 2.71 6.31 -14.10
N ASP A 97 3.68 7.18 -13.81
CA ASP A 97 3.48 8.64 -13.80
C ASP A 97 3.17 9.20 -15.19
N ARG A 98 3.85 8.70 -16.24
CA ARG A 98 3.64 9.17 -17.61
C ARG A 98 2.28 8.76 -18.17
N GLU A 99 1.89 7.49 -18.02
CA GLU A 99 0.60 7.01 -18.52
C GLU A 99 -0.58 7.70 -17.83
N LYS A 100 -0.48 7.90 -16.51
CA LYS A 100 -1.46 8.64 -15.72
C LYS A 100 -1.57 10.09 -16.14
N PHE A 101 -0.43 10.80 -16.28
CA PHE A 101 -0.43 12.17 -16.80
C PHE A 101 -1.15 12.28 -18.16
N MET A 102 -0.88 11.33 -19.07
CA MET A 102 -1.54 11.28 -20.37
C MET A 102 -3.02 10.92 -20.30
N LYS A 103 -3.45 10.15 -19.28
CA LYS A 103 -4.86 9.81 -19.03
C LYS A 103 -5.62 10.98 -18.44
N ASP A 104 -5.05 11.69 -17.48
CA ASP A 104 -5.64 12.87 -16.85
C ASP A 104 -5.74 14.04 -17.84
N LEU A 105 -4.71 14.27 -18.65
CA LEU A 105 -4.78 15.22 -19.77
C LEU A 105 -5.93 14.89 -20.73
N ARG A 106 -6.11 13.61 -21.08
CA ARG A 106 -7.22 13.16 -21.95
C ARG A 106 -8.59 13.40 -21.30
N ARG A 107 -8.71 13.15 -20.00
CA ARG A 107 -9.93 13.37 -19.22
C ARG A 107 -10.28 14.86 -19.14
N TRP A 108 -9.30 15.71 -18.84
CA TRP A 108 -9.49 17.16 -18.78
C TRP A 108 -9.82 17.76 -20.14
N LYS A 109 -9.19 17.30 -21.23
CA LYS A 109 -9.60 17.68 -22.59
C LYS A 109 -11.07 17.34 -22.87
N LYS A 110 -11.52 16.14 -22.47
CA LYS A 110 -12.93 15.74 -22.62
C LYS A 110 -13.90 16.58 -21.77
N GLN A 111 -13.52 16.97 -20.55
CA GLN A 111 -14.36 17.81 -19.69
C GLN A 111 -14.40 19.27 -20.15
N GLY A 112 -13.27 19.83 -20.57
CA GLY A 112 -13.20 21.20 -21.12
C GLY A 112 -13.94 21.38 -22.45
N LEU A 113 -14.14 20.31 -23.22
CA LEU A 113 -15.03 20.32 -24.39
C LEU A 113 -16.51 20.31 -23.99
N LYS A 114 -16.90 19.59 -22.92
CA LYS A 114 -18.29 19.55 -22.44
C LYS A 114 -18.75 20.82 -21.73
N SER A 115 -17.83 21.62 -21.18
CA SER A 115 -18.17 22.91 -20.56
C SER A 115 -18.21 24.08 -21.55
N ARG A 116 -17.95 23.82 -22.84
CA ARG A 116 -17.90 24.81 -23.93
C ARG A 116 -18.92 24.55 -25.06
N SER A 117 -19.77 23.52 -24.92
CA SER A 117 -20.92 23.24 -25.80
C SER A 117 -22.21 23.48 -25.05
#